data_AF-A0A432QAK7-F1
#
_entry.id   AF-A0A432QAK7-F1
#
_cell.length_a   1.000
_cell.length_b   1.000
_cell.length_c   1.000
_cell.angle_alpha   90.00
_cell.angle_beta   90.00
_cell.angle_gamma   90.00
#
_symmetry.space_group_name_H-M   'P 1'
#
loop_
_entity.id
_entity.type
_entity.pdbx_description
1 polymer ?
#
loop_
_entity_poly.entity_id
_entity_poly.type
_entity_poly.pdbx_seq_one_letter_code
_entity_poly.pdbx_strand_id
1 'polypeptide(L)'
;MCLEVRKTCNCGSKTAQFHLRDNVMSQEVLVKLYCPECSKDVELNPETMLMDNGWIIEYDMELARFLAVSKLMVDPESVRPGFVFDSGYACWQEMYPGEQQDVLEERKEILALQKQDPGRYLKEISSWNIARIERLKADGWRKALAA
;
A
#
# COMPACT_ATOMS: atom_id res chain seq x y z
N MET A 1 14.64 6.80 9.68
CA MET A 1 15.25 6.29 8.42
C MET A 1 14.36 5.15 7.97
N CYS A 2 13.89 5.20 6.74
CA CYS A 2 12.92 4.25 6.23
C CYS A 2 13.51 3.44 5.10
N LEU A 3 13.12 2.17 5.00
CA LEU A 3 13.61 1.26 3.98
C LEU A 3 12.51 0.99 2.96
N GLU A 4 12.88 1.01 1.69
CA GLU A 4 12.00 0.67 0.57
C GLU A 4 12.29 -0.76 0.11
N VAL A 5 11.24 -1.57 -0.01
CA VAL A 5 11.35 -2.96 -0.47
C VAL A 5 10.46 -3.16 -1.68
N ARG A 6 11.04 -3.69 -2.74
CA ARG A 6 10.30 -4.11 -3.92
C ARG A 6 9.99 -5.60 -3.82
N LYS A 7 8.71 -5.96 -3.95
CA LYS A 7 8.28 -7.36 -3.95
C LYS A 7 7.50 -7.67 -5.23
N THR A 8 7.95 -8.70 -5.93
CA THR A 8 7.23 -9.24 -7.09
C THR A 8 6.14 -10.20 -6.60
N CYS A 9 4.98 -10.14 -7.25
CA CYS A 9 3.89 -11.07 -7.02
C CYS A 9 4.32 -12.53 -7.26
N ASN A 10 3.71 -13.46 -6.54
CA ASN A 10 3.95 -14.90 -6.68
C ASN A 10 3.73 -15.42 -8.12
N CYS A 11 2.81 -14.83 -8.88
CA CYS A 11 2.59 -15.18 -10.29
C CYS A 11 3.55 -14.46 -11.27
N GLY A 12 4.37 -13.53 -10.79
CA GLY A 12 5.33 -12.76 -11.59
C GLY A 12 4.75 -11.60 -12.40
N SER A 13 3.42 -11.45 -12.50
CA SER A 13 2.80 -10.47 -13.40
C SER A 13 2.94 -9.02 -12.96
N LYS A 14 2.97 -8.77 -11.64
CA LYS A 14 3.00 -7.42 -11.06
C LYS A 14 4.02 -7.31 -9.94
N THR A 15 4.43 -6.07 -9.66
CA THR A 15 5.38 -5.74 -8.60
C THR A 15 4.80 -4.60 -7.77
N ALA A 16 5.01 -4.65 -6.46
CA ALA A 16 4.64 -3.57 -5.54
C ALA A 16 5.85 -3.08 -4.75
N GLN A 17 5.77 -1.84 -4.29
CA GLN A 17 6.79 -1.25 -3.43
C GLN A 17 6.21 -1.03 -2.03
N PHE A 18 7.00 -1.39 -1.03
CA PHE A 18 6.67 -1.33 0.38
C PHE A 18 7.57 -0.32 1.08
N HIS A 19 6.99 0.32 2.08
CA HIS A 19 7.68 1.19 3.01
C HIS A 19 7.72 0.50 4.37
N LEU A 20 8.94 0.34 4.91
CA LEU A 20 9.17 -0.13 6.27
C LEU A 20 9.56 1.04 7.16
N ARG A 21 8.61 1.47 7.98
CA ARG A 21 8.76 2.61 8.88
C ARG A 21 9.81 2.34 9.96
N ASP A 22 10.65 3.33 10.20
CA ASP A 22 11.62 3.41 11.29
C ASP A 22 12.60 2.21 11.37
N ASN A 23 12.72 1.43 10.29
CA ASN A 23 13.45 0.16 10.24
C ASN A 23 13.06 -0.81 11.37
N VAL A 24 11.80 -0.75 11.82
CA VAL A 24 11.28 -1.64 12.86
C VAL A 24 11.21 -3.05 12.29
N MET A 25 10.54 -3.19 11.15
CA MET A 25 10.45 -4.44 10.41
C MET A 25 11.62 -4.59 9.44
N SER A 26 11.98 -5.84 9.15
CA SER A 26 12.94 -6.18 8.09
C SER A 26 12.20 -6.64 6.84
N GLN A 27 12.88 -6.69 5.70
CA GLN A 27 12.27 -7.12 4.43
C GLN A 27 11.75 -8.56 4.48
N GLU A 28 12.35 -9.41 5.31
CA GLU A 28 12.00 -10.83 5.49
C GLU A 28 10.61 -11.00 6.10
N VAL A 29 10.09 -9.97 6.78
CA VAL A 29 8.70 -9.94 7.27
C VAL A 29 7.70 -10.03 6.12
N LEU A 30 8.05 -9.58 4.91
CA LEU A 30 7.22 -9.71 3.71
C LEU A 30 7.53 -11.04 3.02
N VAL A 31 6.72 -12.07 3.27
CA VAL A 31 6.96 -13.43 2.76
C VAL A 31 6.58 -13.53 1.29
N LYS A 32 5.30 -13.29 0.99
CA LYS A 32 4.74 -13.37 -0.36
C LYS A 32 3.77 -12.22 -0.63
N LEU A 33 3.58 -11.97 -1.91
CA LEU A 33 2.65 -11.00 -2.43
C LEU A 33 1.81 -11.68 -3.50
N TYR A 34 0.50 -11.50 -3.46
CA TYR A 34 -0.42 -11.98 -4.48
C TYR A 34 -1.19 -10.79 -5.04
N CYS A 35 -1.18 -10.65 -6.36
CA CYS A 35 -1.88 -9.59 -7.07
C CYS A 35 -3.34 -9.99 -7.34
N PRO A 36 -4.21 -9.05 -7.74
CA PRO A 36 -5.62 -9.32 -8.03
C PRO A 36 -5.91 -10.40 -9.07
N GLU A 37 -4.91 -10.79 -9.86
CA GLU A 37 -5.03 -11.88 -10.83
C GLU A 37 -4.89 -13.25 -10.19
N CYS A 38 -3.88 -13.44 -9.32
CA CYS A 38 -3.60 -14.74 -8.71
C CYS A 38 -4.11 -14.87 -7.27
N SER A 39 -4.58 -13.79 -6.64
CA SER A 39 -5.14 -13.83 -5.28
C SER A 39 -6.46 -14.60 -5.22
N LYS A 40 -7.17 -14.73 -6.34
CA LYS A 40 -8.45 -15.46 -6.45
C LYS A 40 -8.34 -16.94 -6.11
N ASP A 41 -7.17 -17.53 -6.34
CA ASP A 41 -6.89 -18.95 -6.12
C ASP A 41 -6.21 -19.21 -4.77
N VAL A 42 -6.05 -18.17 -3.94
CA VAL A 42 -5.35 -18.25 -2.64
C VAL A 42 -6.37 -18.29 -1.52
N GLU A 43 -6.28 -19.31 -0.66
CA GLU A 43 -7.04 -19.36 0.58
C GLU A 43 -6.46 -18.37 1.59
N LEU A 44 -7.24 -17.35 1.95
CA LEU A 44 -6.80 -16.28 2.84
C LEU A 44 -6.69 -16.80 4.28
N ASN A 45 -5.47 -16.78 4.83
CA ASN A 45 -5.23 -17.03 6.25
C ASN A 45 -5.15 -15.70 7.03
N PRO A 46 -6.19 -15.30 7.78
CA PRO A 46 -6.22 -13.99 8.46
C PRO A 46 -5.18 -13.84 9.58
N GLU A 47 -4.58 -14.93 10.05
CA GLU A 47 -3.54 -14.87 11.09
C GLU A 47 -2.20 -14.40 10.54
N THR A 48 -1.94 -14.61 9.25
CA THR A 48 -0.64 -14.29 8.60
C THR A 48 -0.77 -13.41 7.37
N MET A 49 -1.97 -13.30 6.80
CA MET A 49 -2.22 -12.59 5.57
C MET A 49 -3.14 -11.39 5.77
N LEU A 50 -2.92 -10.35 4.97
CA LEU A 50 -3.76 -9.18 4.86
C LEU A 50 -4.27 -9.04 3.43
N MET A 51 -5.58 -8.85 3.29
CA MET A 51 -6.18 -8.48 2.00
C MET A 51 -6.41 -6.96 1.95
N ASP A 52 -6.00 -6.34 0.85
CA ASP A 52 -6.21 -4.92 0.55
C ASP A 52 -6.55 -4.77 -0.94
N ASN A 53 -7.83 -4.49 -1.22
CA ASN A 53 -8.40 -4.30 -2.56
C ASN A 53 -7.93 -5.32 -3.63
N GLY A 54 -8.06 -6.61 -3.32
CA GLY A 54 -7.70 -7.72 -4.23
C GLY A 54 -6.22 -8.12 -4.19
N TRP A 55 -5.35 -7.34 -3.52
CA TRP A 55 -4.01 -7.78 -3.18
C TRP A 55 -4.02 -8.56 -1.87
N ILE A 56 -3.17 -9.59 -1.78
CA ILE A 56 -2.92 -10.30 -0.53
C ILE A 56 -1.43 -10.18 -0.20
N ILE A 57 -1.14 -9.73 1.00
CA ILE A 57 0.22 -9.67 1.55
C ILE A 57 0.33 -10.75 2.61
N GLU A 58 1.31 -11.63 2.48
CA GLU A 58 1.62 -12.67 3.46
C GLU A 58 2.83 -12.22 4.29
N TYR A 59 2.67 -12.24 5.61
CA TYR A 59 3.67 -11.81 6.56
C TYR A 59 4.27 -12.98 7.33
N ASP A 60 5.56 -12.90 7.62
CA ASP A 60 6.19 -13.71 8.66
C ASP A 60 5.81 -13.12 10.02
N MET A 61 4.73 -13.64 10.61
CA MET A 61 4.21 -13.13 11.87
C MET A 61 5.07 -13.48 13.07
N GLU A 62 5.86 -14.54 13.00
CA GLU A 62 6.80 -14.88 14.07
C GLU A 62 7.91 -13.82 14.12
N LEU A 63 8.51 -13.50 12.97
CA LEU A 63 9.51 -12.45 12.86
C LEU A 63 8.92 -11.07 13.16
N ALA A 64 7.72 -10.76 12.65
CA ALA A 64 7.07 -9.47 12.90
C ALA A 64 6.79 -9.26 14.40
N ARG A 65 6.27 -10.29 15.10
CA ARG A 65 6.04 -10.26 16.55
C ARG A 65 7.35 -10.06 17.30
N PHE A 66 8.38 -10.82 16.96
CA PHE A 66 9.70 -10.70 17.58
C PHE A 66 10.30 -9.30 17.44
N LEU A 67 10.24 -8.72 16.23
CA LEU A 67 10.73 -7.37 15.95
C LEU A 67 9.89 -6.29 16.65
N ALA A 68 8.57 -6.46 16.69
CA ALA A 68 7.68 -5.54 17.38
C ALA A 68 7.92 -5.51 18.89
N VAL A 69 8.09 -6.68 19.53
CA VAL A 69 8.44 -6.75 20.96
C VAL A 69 9.78 -6.08 21.22
N SER A 70 10.82 -6.45 20.44
CA SER A 70 12.18 -5.97 20.69
C SER A 70 12.38 -4.48 20.42
N LYS A 71 11.67 -3.90 19.45
CA LYS A 71 11.86 -2.50 19.04
C LYS A 71 10.76 -1.54 19.47
N LEU A 72 9.54 -2.03 19.68
CA LEU A 72 8.39 -1.20 20.04
C LEU A 72 7.86 -1.47 21.45
N MET A 73 8.33 -2.53 22.12
CA MET A 73 7.84 -2.95 23.45
C MET A 73 6.31 -3.16 23.50
N VAL A 74 5.75 -3.67 22.40
CA VAL A 74 4.31 -4.02 22.31
C VAL A 74 4.08 -5.49 22.67
N ASP A 75 2.86 -5.81 23.12
CA ASP A 75 2.44 -7.18 23.36
C ASP A 75 2.43 -7.98 22.04
N PRO A 76 3.16 -9.10 21.91
CA PRO A 76 3.20 -9.88 20.67
C PRO A 76 1.82 -10.39 20.25
N GLU A 77 0.88 -10.61 21.16
CA GLU A 77 -0.48 -11.06 20.79
C GLU A 77 -1.32 -9.95 20.13
N SER A 78 -0.94 -8.68 20.33
CA SER A 78 -1.56 -7.55 19.65
C SER A 78 -1.07 -7.37 18.21
N VAL A 79 0.05 -8.01 17.83
CA VAL A 79 0.68 -7.86 16.52
C VAL A 79 0.02 -8.82 15.53
N ARG A 80 -0.91 -8.27 14.75
CA ARG A 80 -1.61 -8.93 13.64
C ARG A 80 -1.23 -8.29 12.28
N PRO A 81 -1.49 -8.95 11.14
CA PRO A 81 -1.20 -8.39 9.81
C PRO A 81 -1.73 -6.96 9.62
N GLY A 82 -2.96 -6.70 10.09
CA GLY A 82 -3.55 -5.36 10.06
C GLY A 82 -2.73 -4.33 10.86
N PHE A 83 -2.26 -4.67 12.06
CA PHE A 83 -1.41 -3.77 12.85
C PHE A 83 -0.10 -3.43 12.11
N VAL A 84 0.55 -4.43 11.51
CA VAL A 84 1.81 -4.25 10.76
C VAL A 84 1.61 -3.29 9.58
N PHE A 85 0.50 -3.44 8.85
CA PHE A 85 0.20 -2.60 7.70
C PHE A 85 -0.35 -1.22 8.10
N ASP A 86 -1.42 -1.18 8.89
CA ASP A 86 -2.18 0.03 9.20
C ASP A 86 -1.35 1.02 10.05
N SER A 87 -0.40 0.53 10.85
CA SER A 87 0.56 1.38 11.60
C SER A 87 1.75 1.85 10.76
N GLY A 88 1.85 1.37 9.52
CA GLY A 88 2.90 1.73 8.56
C GLY A 88 4.23 0.99 8.73
N TYR A 89 4.28 -0.06 9.55
CA TYR A 89 5.54 -0.79 9.81
C TYR A 89 6.01 -1.64 8.62
N ALA A 90 5.08 -2.21 7.85
CA ALA A 90 5.34 -2.77 6.53
C ALA A 90 4.06 -2.69 5.67
N CYS A 91 3.90 -1.58 4.96
CA CYS A 91 2.73 -1.30 4.11
C CYS A 91 3.16 -0.77 2.74
N TRP A 92 2.21 -0.44 1.87
CA TRP A 92 2.52 0.17 0.57
C TRP A 92 3.33 1.45 0.74
N GLN A 93 4.29 1.67 -0.16
CA GLN A 93 5.00 2.96 -0.24
C GLN A 93 4.02 4.08 -0.61
N GLU A 94 3.20 3.84 -1.63
CA GLU A 94 2.14 4.71 -2.13
C GLU A 94 0.79 4.41 -1.48
N MET A 95 -0.31 5.06 -1.88
CA MET A 95 -1.65 4.71 -1.42
C MET A 95 -2.06 3.29 -1.81
N TYR A 96 -1.59 2.82 -2.97
CA TYR A 96 -1.80 1.48 -3.50
C TYR A 96 -0.66 1.10 -4.47
N PRO A 97 -0.49 -0.19 -4.82
CA PRO A 97 0.53 -0.60 -5.79
C PRO A 97 0.29 -0.03 -7.19
N GLY A 98 1.23 0.76 -7.70
CA GLY A 98 1.20 1.30 -9.07
C GLY A 98 0.66 2.73 -9.19
N GLU A 99 0.34 3.40 -8.07
CA GLU A 99 -0.20 4.76 -8.04
C GLU A 99 0.64 5.78 -8.82
N GLN A 100 1.97 5.69 -8.78
CA GLN A 100 2.86 6.61 -9.49
C GLN A 100 2.57 6.70 -10.99
N GLN A 101 2.27 5.57 -11.63
CA GLN A 101 1.98 5.55 -13.06
C GLN A 101 0.64 6.23 -13.35
N ASP A 102 -0.38 5.92 -12.55
CA ASP A 102 -1.71 6.53 -12.66
C ASP A 102 -1.65 8.04 -12.40
N VAL A 103 -0.89 8.50 -11.40
CA VAL A 103 -0.68 9.93 -11.12
C VAL A 103 -0.08 10.64 -12.33
N LEU A 104 0.91 10.03 -12.97
CA LEU A 104 1.60 10.64 -14.10
C LEU A 104 0.66 10.76 -15.31
N GLU A 105 -0.13 9.73 -15.59
CA GLU A 105 -1.12 9.73 -16.66
C GLU A 105 -2.23 10.76 -16.40
N GLU A 106 -2.85 10.76 -15.20
CA GLU A 106 -3.89 11.73 -14.82
C GLU A 106 -3.37 13.18 -14.87
N ARG A 107 -2.17 13.44 -14.35
CA ARG A 107 -1.58 14.80 -14.39
C ARG A 107 -1.27 15.26 -15.80
N LYS A 108 -0.86 14.35 -16.70
CA LYS A 108 -0.59 14.68 -18.11
C LYS A 108 -1.87 15.17 -18.80
N GLU A 109 -3.01 14.57 -18.51
CA GLU A 109 -4.31 14.99 -19.02
C GLU A 109 -4.69 16.38 -18.51
N ILE A 110 -4.52 16.63 -17.20
CA ILE A 110 -4.81 17.95 -16.60
C ILE A 110 -3.90 19.03 -17.18
N LEU A 111 -2.59 18.74 -17.34
CA LEU A 111 -1.63 19.68 -17.92
C LEU A 111 -1.95 20.02 -19.38
N ALA A 112 -2.54 19.10 -20.15
CA ALA A 112 -2.98 19.37 -21.51
C ALA A 112 -4.06 20.46 -21.57
N LEU A 113 -4.87 20.61 -20.50
CA LEU A 113 -5.88 21.67 -20.38
C LEU A 113 -5.26 23.05 -20.21
N GLN A 114 -4.02 23.17 -19.71
CA GLN A 114 -3.38 24.46 -19.43
C GLN A 114 -3.36 25.40 -20.65
N LYS A 115 -3.15 24.83 -21.85
CA LYS A 115 -3.10 25.61 -23.10
C LYS A 115 -4.48 25.85 -23.73
N GLN A 116 -5.48 25.04 -23.38
CA GLN A 116 -6.80 25.07 -24.00
C GLN A 116 -7.81 25.85 -23.15
N ASP A 117 -7.78 25.65 -21.84
CA ASP A 117 -8.68 26.26 -20.86
C ASP A 117 -7.97 26.43 -19.50
N PRO A 118 -7.27 27.57 -19.29
CA PRO A 118 -6.56 27.85 -18.04
C PRO A 118 -7.45 27.89 -16.80
N GLY A 119 -8.72 28.29 -16.96
CA GLY A 119 -9.68 28.36 -15.85
C GLY A 119 -10.07 26.96 -15.37
N ARG A 120 -10.37 26.06 -16.31
CA ARG A 120 -10.62 24.65 -16.00
C ARG A 120 -9.38 23.97 -15.44
N TYR A 121 -8.19 24.22 -16.00
CA TYR A 121 -6.92 23.71 -15.46
C TYR A 121 -6.75 24.02 -13.96
N LEU A 122 -6.95 25.28 -13.56
CA LEU A 122 -6.82 25.69 -12.15
C LEU A 122 -7.83 24.97 -11.23
N LYS A 123 -9.05 24.75 -11.71
CA LYS A 123 -10.08 24.02 -10.96
C LYS A 123 -9.75 22.54 -10.82
N GLU A 124 -9.34 21.88 -11.90
CA GLU A 124 -8.99 20.46 -11.91
C GLU A 124 -7.76 20.20 -11.04
N ILE A 125 -6.66 20.97 -11.19
CA ILE A 125 -5.44 20.71 -10.43
C ILE A 125 -5.62 20.95 -8.91
N SER A 126 -6.48 21.88 -8.53
CA SER A 126 -6.75 22.19 -7.12
C SER A 126 -7.68 21.18 -6.45
N SER A 127 -8.64 20.61 -7.18
CA SER A 127 -9.60 19.63 -6.65
C SER A 127 -9.20 18.17 -6.87
N TRP A 128 -8.28 17.90 -7.81
CA TRP A 128 -7.90 16.55 -8.22
C TRP A 128 -7.42 15.66 -7.05
N ASN A 129 -6.55 16.18 -6.18
CA ASN A 129 -6.06 15.41 -5.02
C ASN A 129 -7.21 14.98 -4.09
N ILE A 130 -8.16 15.89 -3.81
CA ILE A 130 -9.28 15.60 -2.90
C ILE A 130 -10.19 14.54 -3.54
N ALA A 131 -10.59 14.76 -4.79
CA ALA A 131 -11.44 13.83 -5.53
C ALA A 131 -10.78 12.44 -5.64
N ARG A 132 -9.46 12.39 -5.85
CA ARG A 132 -8.69 11.13 -5.90
C ARG A 132 -8.75 10.39 -4.58
N ILE A 133 -8.48 11.05 -3.45
CA ILE A 133 -8.56 10.41 -2.13
C ILE A 133 -9.98 9.91 -1.84
N GLU A 134 -11.01 10.67 -2.20
CA GLU A 134 -12.40 10.23 -2.06
C GLU A 134 -12.71 8.96 -2.87
N ARG A 135 -12.24 8.89 -4.13
CA ARG A 135 -12.36 7.66 -4.94
C ARG A 135 -11.64 6.47 -4.29
N LEU A 136 -10.40 6.67 -3.83
CA LEU A 136 -9.63 5.59 -3.20
C LEU A 136 -10.26 5.10 -1.89
N LYS A 137 -10.88 6.00 -1.12
CA LYS A 137 -11.69 5.64 0.05
C LYS A 137 -12.90 4.81 -0.34
N ALA A 138 -13.61 5.19 -1.41
CA ALA A 138 -14.76 4.46 -1.91
C ALA A 138 -14.38 3.06 -2.43
N ASP A 139 -13.19 2.92 -3.03
CA ASP A 139 -12.63 1.64 -3.47
C ASP A 139 -12.11 0.77 -2.31
N GLY A 140 -12.08 1.31 -1.09
CA GLY A 140 -11.75 0.56 0.12
C GLY A 140 -10.25 0.40 0.39
N TRP A 141 -9.37 1.21 -0.23
CA TRP A 141 -7.94 1.17 0.03
C TRP A 141 -7.62 1.57 1.48
N ARG A 142 -6.98 0.67 2.23
CA ARG A 142 -6.69 0.87 3.66
C ARG A 142 -5.94 2.16 3.97
N LYS A 143 -4.90 2.49 3.19
CA LYS A 143 -4.13 3.73 3.39
C LYS A 143 -4.94 5.00 3.09
N ALA A 144 -5.85 4.94 2.11
CA ALA A 144 -6.72 6.07 1.80
C ALA A 144 -7.76 6.29 2.91
N LEU A 145 -8.28 5.22 3.49
CA LEU A 145 -9.21 5.30 4.64
C LEU A 145 -8.56 5.94 5.89
N ALA A 146 -7.25 5.82 6.04
CA ALA A 146 -6.47 6.41 7.13
C ALA A 146 -5.97 7.85 6.87
N ALA A 147 -6.17 8.38 5.65
CA ALA A 147 -5.73 9.72 5.23
C ALA A 147 -6.83 10.78 5.40
#